data_AF-A0A6M4IJ82-F1
#
_entry.id   AF-A0A6M4IJ82-F1
#
_cell.length_a   1.000
_cell.length_b   1.000
_cell.length_c   1.000
_cell.angle_alpha   90.00
_cell.angle_beta   90.00
_cell.angle_gamma   90.00
#
_symmetry.space_group_name_H-M   'P 1'
#
loop_
_entity.id
_entity.type
_entity.pdbx_description
1 polymer ?
#
loop_
_entity_poly.entity_id
_entity_poly.type
_entity_poly.pdbx_seq_one_letter_code
_entity_poly.pdbx_strand_id
1 'polypeptide(L)'
;MSDVRAAPRAGAWIRLAIFGVILVALWSLARVLGFDSYISPERIGTTIRDARAVPFAAAIFVAAYVVVTTIGLPALPLTLAGGAIFGVAAGIALTWLGATLGATGAFLLARALGGDALRRLLGARAGTLDRILGDGAFLTMLRLRLIPVVPFNALNFGAGLAGVRLTHYVAATAIGILPGTSVYTYFADSLLAGTDGARQTAFIRVAIAGVLLLALSYAPALAKRAGWISVLLLSLAAATVPRVLSAQPVSAPASVVDHRAWNAMLADYVTNGLVDYNAFQRDARFTAYLAQLSRVPVASLPRDEQLAYWINVYNAYTIQLLNSRKERTSIRDINKVLGVTLKSPWAEPIVKADRRTLTLDDVEHEIIRKQFKDPRIHVALVCAAMGCPPLRSEAYDAARLDAQLDDQARRFLAQTAKNHVDLKSSTVYGSPIFTWYREDFGGTLQGVGAFWAKYLPAGPEQDLVRGGKFTWVDTDYDWRINLRR
;
A
#
# COMPACT_ATOMS: atom_id res chain seq x y z
N MET A 1 -55.03 -6.08 29.73
CA MET A 1 -54.06 -7.05 29.19
C MET A 1 -54.46 -7.37 27.76
N SER A 2 -53.81 -6.75 26.77
CA SER A 2 -54.06 -6.99 25.34
C SER A 2 -52.72 -7.14 24.60
N ASP A 3 -52.36 -8.42 24.47
CA ASP A 3 -51.66 -9.09 23.38
C ASP A 3 -51.15 -8.22 22.20
N VAL A 4 -49.82 -8.04 22.12
CA VAL A 4 -49.13 -7.56 20.89
C VAL A 4 -48.38 -8.75 20.30
N ARG A 5 -49.03 -9.43 19.36
CA ARG A 5 -48.46 -10.50 18.55
C ARG A 5 -47.32 -9.94 17.69
N ALA A 6 -46.10 -10.42 17.94
CA ALA A 6 -44.96 -10.19 17.07
C ALA A 6 -44.94 -11.23 15.94
N ALA A 7 -45.18 -10.80 14.69
CA ALA A 7 -44.71 -11.49 13.48
C ALA A 7 -44.82 -10.57 12.22
N PRO A 8 -44.00 -10.75 11.16
CA PRO A 8 -42.86 -11.66 11.02
C PRO A 8 -41.56 -10.99 10.55
N ARG A 9 -40.42 -11.48 11.07
CA ARG A 9 -39.06 -11.23 10.55
C ARG A 9 -38.83 -11.80 9.14
N ALA A 10 -39.80 -12.50 8.56
CA ALA A 10 -39.70 -13.20 7.28
C ALA A 10 -39.47 -12.28 6.07
N GLY A 11 -40.02 -11.06 6.06
CA GLY A 11 -39.85 -10.13 4.93
C GLY A 11 -38.41 -9.65 4.73
N ALA A 12 -37.62 -9.56 5.80
CA ALA A 12 -36.19 -9.23 5.71
C ALA A 12 -35.38 -10.39 5.15
N TRP A 13 -35.69 -11.62 5.58
CA TRP A 13 -35.04 -12.84 5.09
C TRP A 13 -35.38 -13.13 3.62
N ILE A 14 -36.61 -12.85 3.18
CA ILE A 14 -37.00 -12.96 1.77
C ILE A 14 -36.25 -11.94 0.91
N ARG A 15 -36.09 -10.69 1.38
CA ARG A 15 -35.30 -9.67 0.67
C ARG A 15 -33.81 -10.02 0.61
N LEU A 16 -33.26 -10.59 1.68
CA LEU A 16 -31.89 -11.14 1.72
C LEU A 16 -31.72 -12.34 0.79
N ALA A 17 -32.72 -13.23 0.72
CA ALA A 17 -32.72 -14.37 -0.19
C ALA A 17 -32.79 -13.93 -1.65
N ILE A 18 -33.67 -12.97 -2.00
CA ILE A 18 -33.76 -12.39 -3.34
C ILE A 18 -32.44 -11.70 -3.72
N PHE A 19 -31.84 -10.94 -2.80
CA PHE A 19 -30.53 -10.33 -3.02
C PHE A 19 -29.43 -11.38 -3.23
N GLY A 20 -29.42 -12.46 -2.43
CA GLY A 20 -28.51 -13.59 -2.61
C GLY A 20 -28.68 -14.28 -3.96
N VAL A 21 -29.91 -14.49 -4.40
CA VAL A 21 -30.22 -15.08 -5.72
C VAL A 21 -29.74 -14.17 -6.86
N ILE A 22 -29.93 -12.85 -6.75
CA ILE A 22 -29.43 -11.89 -7.75
C ILE A 22 -27.90 -11.91 -7.79
N LEU A 23 -27.21 -11.96 -6.64
CA LEU A 23 -25.75 -12.07 -6.60
C LEU A 23 -25.25 -13.38 -7.22
N VAL A 24 -25.92 -14.50 -6.96
CA VAL A 24 -25.59 -15.80 -7.55
C VAL A 24 -25.87 -15.83 -9.05
N ALA A 25 -26.95 -15.20 -9.52
CA ALA A 25 -27.26 -15.06 -10.93
C ALA A 25 -26.24 -14.19 -11.67
N LEU A 26 -25.83 -13.05 -11.08
CA LEU A 26 -24.79 -12.18 -11.64
C LEU A 26 -23.42 -12.85 -11.63
N TRP A 27 -23.07 -13.59 -10.57
CA TRP A 27 -21.83 -14.37 -10.50
C TRP A 27 -21.82 -15.49 -11.54
N SER A 28 -22.91 -16.25 -11.66
CA SER A 28 -23.07 -17.32 -12.65
C SER A 28 -23.04 -16.76 -14.08
N LEU A 29 -23.67 -15.62 -14.33
CA LEU A 29 -23.62 -14.95 -15.62
C LEU A 29 -22.21 -14.47 -15.96
N ALA A 30 -21.47 -13.94 -14.98
CA ALA A 30 -20.07 -13.56 -15.15
C ALA A 30 -19.18 -14.78 -15.48
N ARG A 31 -19.44 -15.94 -14.86
CA ARG A 31 -18.79 -17.22 -15.17
C ARG A 31 -19.06 -17.68 -16.61
N VAL A 32 -20.32 -17.65 -17.04
CA VAL A 32 -20.74 -18.05 -18.39
C VAL A 32 -20.19 -17.11 -19.47
N LEU A 33 -20.11 -15.81 -19.19
CA LEU A 33 -19.51 -14.81 -20.07
C LEU A 33 -17.96 -14.82 -20.05
N GLY A 34 -17.33 -15.71 -19.27
CA GLY A 34 -15.89 -15.91 -19.26
C GLY A 34 -15.09 -14.83 -18.52
N PHE A 35 -15.71 -14.06 -17.60
CA PHE A 35 -15.04 -12.98 -16.87
C PHE A 35 -13.84 -13.46 -16.02
N ASP A 36 -13.80 -14.73 -15.62
CA ASP A 36 -12.67 -15.31 -14.86
C ASP A 36 -11.35 -15.22 -15.63
N SER A 37 -11.41 -15.27 -16.97
CA SER A 37 -10.24 -15.21 -17.85
C SER A 37 -9.63 -13.80 -17.96
N TYR A 38 -10.34 -12.77 -17.50
CA TYR A 38 -9.93 -11.36 -17.53
C TYR A 38 -9.50 -10.82 -16.16
N ILE A 39 -9.89 -11.48 -15.07
CA ILE A 39 -9.64 -11.07 -13.66
C ILE A 39 -8.46 -11.86 -13.04
N SER A 40 -7.84 -12.80 -13.77
CA SER A 40 -6.65 -13.53 -13.32
C SER A 40 -5.46 -12.59 -13.05
N PRO A 41 -4.76 -12.68 -11.90
CA PRO A 41 -3.67 -11.79 -11.51
C PRO A 41 -2.58 -11.59 -12.58
N GLU A 42 -2.31 -12.62 -13.39
CA GLU A 42 -1.29 -12.61 -14.44
C GLU A 42 -1.69 -11.79 -15.68
N ARG A 43 -2.99 -11.56 -15.90
CA ARG A 43 -3.54 -10.90 -17.11
C ARG A 43 -4.16 -9.53 -16.86
N ILE A 44 -4.29 -9.11 -15.60
CA ILE A 44 -4.85 -7.78 -15.26
C ILE A 44 -4.09 -6.66 -16.01
N GLY A 45 -2.76 -6.76 -16.12
CA GLY A 45 -1.93 -5.78 -16.84
C GLY A 45 -2.09 -5.81 -18.37
N THR A 46 -2.47 -6.94 -18.98
CA THR A 46 -2.79 -7.02 -20.42
C THR A 46 -4.21 -6.52 -20.69
N THR A 47 -5.19 -6.94 -19.87
CA THR A 47 -6.59 -6.49 -19.96
C THR A 47 -6.71 -4.97 -19.83
N ILE A 48 -5.93 -4.34 -18.94
CA ILE A 48 -5.91 -2.88 -18.79
C ILE A 48 -5.33 -2.19 -20.03
N ARG A 49 -4.26 -2.73 -20.64
CA ARG A 49 -3.67 -2.19 -21.87
C ARG A 49 -4.62 -2.32 -23.05
N ASP A 50 -5.28 -3.47 -23.18
CA ASP A 50 -6.26 -3.72 -24.24
C ASP A 50 -7.48 -2.80 -24.09
N ALA A 51 -7.95 -2.58 -22.85
CA ALA A 51 -9.03 -1.64 -22.56
C ALA A 51 -8.69 -0.19 -22.94
N ARG A 52 -7.41 0.23 -22.84
CA ARG A 52 -6.95 1.56 -23.30
C ARG A 52 -6.96 1.68 -24.82
N ALA A 53 -6.79 0.57 -25.54
CA ALA A 53 -6.77 0.56 -27.00
C ALA A 53 -8.17 0.55 -27.64
N VAL A 54 -9.23 0.32 -26.85
CA VAL A 54 -10.62 0.35 -27.34
C VAL A 54 -11.02 1.79 -27.72
N PRO A 55 -11.48 2.03 -28.96
CA PRO A 55 -12.02 3.33 -29.35
C PRO A 55 -13.17 3.74 -28.42
N PHE A 56 -13.18 5.01 -27.99
CA PHE A 56 -14.20 5.55 -27.08
C PHE A 56 -14.28 4.88 -25.69
N ALA A 57 -13.22 4.20 -25.23
CA ALA A 57 -13.18 3.55 -23.91
C ALA A 57 -13.68 4.44 -22.75
N ALA A 58 -13.31 5.73 -22.75
CA ALA A 58 -13.76 6.68 -21.74
C ALA A 58 -15.29 6.92 -21.77
N ALA A 59 -15.89 7.02 -22.96
CA ALA A 59 -17.33 7.21 -23.11
C ALA A 59 -18.11 5.95 -22.72
N ILE A 60 -17.61 4.77 -23.13
CA ILE A 60 -18.17 3.47 -22.74
C ILE A 60 -18.12 3.30 -21.23
N PHE A 61 -17.00 3.66 -20.60
CA PHE A 61 -16.84 3.61 -19.15
C PHE A 61 -17.85 4.51 -18.43
N VAL A 62 -17.98 5.77 -18.84
CA VAL A 62 -18.95 6.71 -18.25
C VAL A 62 -20.38 6.19 -18.44
N ALA A 63 -20.73 5.69 -19.63
CA ALA A 63 -22.05 5.13 -19.91
C ALA A 63 -22.35 3.91 -19.02
N ALA A 64 -21.40 2.99 -18.87
CA ALA A 64 -21.53 1.83 -17.97
C ALA A 64 -21.72 2.28 -16.51
N TYR A 65 -20.96 3.28 -16.07
CA TYR A 65 -21.07 3.85 -14.73
C TYR A 65 -22.45 4.46 -14.47
N VAL A 66 -22.97 5.22 -15.45
CA VAL A 66 -24.30 5.82 -15.39
C VAL A 66 -25.37 4.75 -15.25
N VAL A 67 -25.33 3.70 -16.08
CA VAL A 67 -26.30 2.61 -16.05
C VAL A 67 -26.27 1.88 -14.72
N VAL A 68 -25.11 1.37 -14.30
CA VAL A 68 -24.92 0.59 -13.06
C VAL A 68 -25.39 1.38 -11.83
N THR A 69 -25.03 2.66 -11.76
CA THR A 69 -25.40 3.51 -10.63
C THR A 69 -26.90 3.85 -10.65
N THR A 70 -27.49 4.10 -11.83
CA THR A 70 -28.91 4.44 -11.98
C THR A 70 -29.82 3.31 -11.48
N ILE A 71 -29.46 2.06 -11.78
CA ILE A 71 -30.21 0.88 -11.33
C ILE A 71 -29.88 0.45 -9.89
N GLY A 72 -28.95 1.15 -9.21
CA GLY A 72 -28.64 0.92 -7.81
C GLY A 72 -27.67 -0.23 -7.53
N LEU A 73 -26.90 -0.66 -8.53
CA LEU A 73 -25.84 -1.66 -8.33
C LEU A 73 -24.58 -1.02 -7.69
N PRO A 74 -23.70 -1.83 -7.07
CA PRO A 74 -22.45 -1.34 -6.48
C PRO A 74 -21.49 -0.77 -7.54
N ALA A 75 -21.13 0.50 -7.41
CA ALA A 75 -20.24 1.18 -8.36
C ALA A 75 -18.74 1.06 -8.02
N LEU A 76 -18.39 0.45 -6.88
CA LEU A 76 -16.99 0.32 -6.43
C LEU A 76 -16.09 -0.39 -7.46
N PRO A 77 -16.49 -1.51 -8.11
CA PRO A 77 -15.65 -2.16 -9.12
C PRO A 77 -15.30 -1.23 -10.29
N LEU A 78 -16.27 -0.40 -10.72
CA LEU A 78 -16.05 0.57 -11.79
C LEU A 78 -15.16 1.73 -11.35
N THR A 79 -15.29 2.23 -10.12
CA THR A 79 -14.39 3.24 -9.54
C THR A 79 -12.93 2.77 -9.55
N LEU A 80 -12.72 1.50 -9.21
CA LEU A 80 -11.38 0.90 -9.25
C LEU A 80 -10.88 0.72 -10.69
N ALA A 81 -11.74 0.23 -11.59
CA ALA A 81 -11.42 0.11 -13.00
C ALA A 81 -11.11 1.47 -13.66
N GLY A 82 -11.75 2.55 -13.23
CA GLY A 82 -11.48 3.90 -13.72
C GLY A 82 -10.05 4.35 -13.42
N GLY A 83 -9.57 4.12 -12.20
CA GLY A 83 -8.18 4.43 -11.81
C GLY A 83 -7.18 3.53 -12.54
N ALA A 84 -7.49 2.25 -12.66
CA ALA A 84 -6.69 1.26 -13.39
C ALA A 84 -6.48 1.62 -14.88
N ILE A 85 -7.58 1.91 -15.57
CA ILE A 85 -7.60 2.03 -17.02
C ILE A 85 -7.15 3.42 -17.45
N PHE A 86 -7.57 4.48 -16.76
CA PHE A 86 -7.33 5.86 -17.20
C PHE A 86 -6.28 6.60 -16.36
N GLY A 87 -5.72 5.98 -15.32
CA GLY A 87 -4.81 6.61 -14.37
C GLY A 87 -5.52 7.56 -13.41
N VAL A 88 -4.79 8.17 -12.48
CA VAL A 88 -5.37 8.97 -11.38
C VAL A 88 -6.22 10.13 -11.88
N ALA A 89 -5.67 11.03 -12.69
CA ALA A 89 -6.35 12.28 -13.06
C ALA A 89 -7.59 12.04 -13.93
N ALA A 90 -7.43 11.31 -15.04
CA ALA A 90 -8.54 11.01 -15.94
C ALA A 90 -9.53 10.01 -15.31
N GLY A 91 -9.04 9.03 -14.54
CA GLY A 91 -9.88 8.11 -13.77
C GLY A 91 -10.78 8.82 -12.78
N ILE A 92 -10.25 9.83 -12.05
CA ILE A 92 -11.05 10.64 -11.11
C ILE A 92 -12.12 11.42 -11.88
N ALA A 93 -11.74 12.10 -12.96
CA ALA A 93 -12.67 12.90 -13.74
C ALA A 93 -13.81 12.06 -14.35
N LEU A 94 -13.47 10.92 -14.97
CA LEU A 94 -14.44 10.03 -15.61
C LEU A 94 -15.34 9.32 -14.58
N THR A 95 -14.77 8.87 -13.46
CA THR A 95 -15.54 8.24 -12.37
C THR A 95 -16.48 9.26 -11.73
N TRP A 96 -16.00 10.48 -11.48
CA TRP A 96 -16.79 11.56 -10.91
C TRP A 96 -17.96 11.96 -11.83
N LEU A 97 -17.70 12.07 -13.14
CA LEU A 97 -18.73 12.35 -14.14
C LEU A 97 -19.78 11.23 -14.17
N GLY A 98 -19.33 9.98 -14.30
CA GLY A 98 -20.20 8.80 -14.32
C GLY A 98 -21.04 8.65 -13.05
N ALA A 99 -20.42 8.85 -11.87
CA ALA A 99 -21.09 8.77 -10.58
C ALA A 99 -22.12 9.87 -10.39
N THR A 100 -21.80 11.10 -10.79
CA THR A 100 -22.73 12.23 -10.70
C THR A 100 -23.94 12.04 -11.62
N LEU A 101 -23.70 11.67 -12.89
CA LEU A 101 -24.76 11.41 -13.87
C LEU A 101 -25.61 10.20 -13.47
N GLY A 102 -24.99 9.10 -13.04
CA GLY A 102 -25.68 7.90 -12.58
C GLY A 102 -26.48 8.11 -11.31
N ALA A 103 -25.94 8.86 -10.33
CA ALA A 103 -26.67 9.22 -9.13
C ALA A 103 -27.87 10.14 -9.44
N THR A 104 -27.74 10.98 -10.47
CA THR A 104 -28.83 11.81 -11.00
C THR A 104 -29.90 10.94 -11.66
N GLY A 105 -29.49 9.94 -12.44
CA GLY A 105 -30.40 8.95 -13.02
C GLY A 105 -31.18 8.18 -11.95
N ALA A 106 -30.50 7.65 -10.93
CA ALA A 106 -31.15 6.95 -9.81
C ALA A 106 -32.15 7.85 -9.07
N PHE A 107 -31.78 9.11 -8.85
CA PHE A 107 -32.64 10.12 -8.23
C PHE A 107 -33.90 10.41 -9.06
N LEU A 108 -33.74 10.61 -10.37
CA LEU A 108 -34.84 10.88 -11.29
C LEU A 108 -35.75 9.65 -11.43
N LEU A 109 -35.16 8.45 -11.46
CA LEU A 109 -35.89 7.19 -11.48
C LEU A 109 -36.73 7.03 -10.21
N ALA A 110 -36.16 7.27 -9.03
CA ALA A 110 -36.90 7.27 -7.76
C ALA A 110 -38.06 8.28 -7.76
N ARG A 111 -37.81 9.49 -8.27
CA ARG A 111 -38.82 10.53 -8.38
C ARG A 111 -39.96 10.13 -9.34
N ALA A 112 -39.63 9.52 -10.47
CA ALA A 112 -40.60 9.09 -11.47
C ALA A 112 -41.44 7.89 -11.01
N LEU A 113 -40.84 6.97 -10.23
CA LEU A 113 -41.53 5.83 -9.62
C LEU A 113 -42.50 6.23 -8.48
N GLY A 114 -42.45 7.50 -8.06
CA GLY A 114 -43.45 8.14 -7.21
C GLY A 114 -43.21 7.97 -5.70
N GLY A 115 -43.41 9.07 -4.96
CA GLY A 115 -43.35 9.10 -3.49
C GLY A 115 -44.47 8.30 -2.81
N ASP A 116 -45.55 7.97 -3.51
CA ASP A 116 -46.72 7.28 -2.95
C ASP A 116 -46.45 5.82 -2.60
N ALA A 117 -45.58 5.14 -3.35
CA ALA A 117 -45.09 3.80 -3.01
C ALA A 117 -44.27 3.81 -1.71
N LEU A 118 -43.44 4.84 -1.50
CA LEU A 118 -42.63 5.00 -0.30
C LEU A 118 -43.46 5.46 0.91
N ARG A 119 -44.43 6.36 0.73
CA ARG A 119 -45.36 6.81 1.77
C ARG A 119 -46.22 5.65 2.30
N ARG A 120 -46.65 4.74 1.43
CA ARG A 120 -47.32 3.48 1.80
C ARG A 120 -46.39 2.51 2.55
N LEU A 121 -45.09 2.52 2.25
CA LEU A 121 -44.09 1.64 2.87
C LEU A 121 -43.55 2.15 4.22
N LEU A 122 -43.47 3.47 4.41
CA LEU A 122 -42.83 4.12 5.58
C LEU A 122 -43.82 4.69 6.61
N GLY A 123 -45.11 4.81 6.28
CA GLY A 123 -46.16 5.25 7.20
C GLY A 123 -45.81 6.53 7.97
N ALA A 124 -45.94 6.52 9.30
CA ALA A 124 -45.70 7.66 10.19
C ALA A 124 -44.27 8.25 10.15
N ARG A 125 -43.28 7.55 9.58
CA ARG A 125 -41.90 8.06 9.44
C ARG A 125 -41.72 8.99 8.23
N ALA A 126 -42.71 9.08 7.34
CA ALA A 126 -42.67 9.96 6.17
C ALA A 126 -42.53 11.45 6.54
N GLY A 127 -43.14 11.91 7.64
CA GLY A 127 -43.02 13.30 8.11
C GLY A 127 -41.61 13.71 8.60
N THR A 128 -40.68 12.75 8.74
CA THR A 128 -39.26 13.04 8.99
C THR A 128 -38.51 13.38 7.70
N LEU A 129 -38.96 12.84 6.55
CA LEU A 129 -38.40 13.17 5.23
C LEU A 129 -38.76 14.60 4.84
N ASP A 130 -39.96 15.07 5.15
CA ASP A 130 -40.39 16.46 4.87
C ASP A 130 -39.53 17.51 5.60
N ARG A 131 -38.98 17.16 6.77
CA ARG A 131 -38.08 18.03 7.55
C ARG A 131 -36.66 18.12 6.98
N ILE A 132 -36.24 17.13 6.19
CA ILE A 132 -34.94 17.11 5.50
C ILE A 132 -34.99 17.99 4.23
N LEU A 133 -36.18 18.26 3.71
CA LEU A 133 -36.46 18.99 2.47
C LEU A 133 -36.56 20.53 2.59
N GLY A 134 -36.45 21.09 3.80
CA GLY A 134 -36.52 22.55 4.03
C GLY A 134 -35.36 23.34 3.40
N ASP A 135 -35.29 24.64 3.70
CA ASP A 135 -34.40 25.65 3.10
C ASP A 135 -32.87 25.34 3.13
N GLY A 136 -32.46 24.27 3.81
CA GLY A 136 -31.09 23.76 3.84
C GLY A 136 -30.81 22.52 2.97
N ALA A 137 -31.71 22.08 2.09
CA ALA A 137 -31.61 20.78 1.39
C ALA A 137 -30.27 20.54 0.67
N PHE A 138 -29.68 21.57 0.04
CA PHE A 138 -28.34 21.46 -0.56
C PHE A 138 -27.26 21.12 0.49
N LEU A 139 -27.21 21.88 1.58
CA LEU A 139 -26.19 21.71 2.62
C LEU A 139 -26.40 20.40 3.39
N THR A 140 -27.65 19.99 3.59
CA THR A 140 -28.00 18.69 4.17
C THR A 140 -27.52 17.55 3.27
N MET A 141 -27.79 17.62 1.96
CA MET A 141 -27.30 16.62 1.00
C MET A 141 -25.78 16.58 0.94
N LEU A 142 -25.11 17.75 0.93
CA LEU A 142 -23.66 17.84 0.90
C LEU A 142 -23.04 17.20 2.14
N ARG A 143 -23.58 17.50 3.33
CA ARG A 143 -23.16 16.87 4.59
C ARG A 143 -23.34 15.36 4.55
N LEU A 144 -24.48 14.88 4.08
CA LEU A 144 -24.76 13.43 3.98
C LEU A 144 -23.80 12.73 3.00
N ARG A 145 -23.38 13.39 1.92
CA ARG A 145 -22.40 12.87 0.94
C ARG A 145 -20.98 12.81 1.49
N LEU A 146 -20.62 13.74 2.37
CA LEU A 146 -19.33 13.78 3.04
C LEU A 146 -19.24 12.78 4.21
N ILE A 147 -20.37 12.24 4.68
CA ILE A 147 -20.43 11.19 5.71
C ILE A 147 -20.30 9.81 5.05
N PRO A 148 -19.19 9.08 5.25
CA PRO A 148 -18.91 7.83 4.53
C PRO A 148 -19.81 6.64 4.91
N VAL A 149 -20.58 6.75 5.98
CA VAL A 149 -21.47 5.70 6.49
C VAL A 149 -22.80 5.64 5.74
N VAL A 150 -23.21 6.73 5.07
CA VAL A 150 -24.49 6.77 4.36
C VAL A 150 -24.39 5.98 3.05
N PRO A 151 -25.19 4.92 2.85
CA PRO A 151 -25.09 4.13 1.63
C PRO A 151 -25.44 4.96 0.38
N PHE A 152 -24.53 4.98 -0.60
CA PHE A 152 -24.60 5.86 -1.76
C PHE A 152 -25.94 5.78 -2.50
N ASN A 153 -26.39 4.57 -2.83
CA ASN A 153 -27.65 4.35 -3.57
C ASN A 153 -28.88 4.66 -2.70
N ALA A 154 -28.84 4.39 -1.40
CA ALA A 154 -29.94 4.72 -0.50
C ALA A 154 -30.18 6.24 -0.43
N LEU A 155 -29.10 7.03 -0.43
CA LEU A 155 -29.20 8.48 -0.48
C LEU A 155 -29.73 8.98 -1.83
N ASN A 156 -29.35 8.34 -2.95
CA ASN A 156 -29.82 8.71 -4.28
C ASN A 156 -31.34 8.54 -4.41
N PHE A 157 -31.83 7.33 -4.12
CA PHE A 157 -33.25 7.01 -4.21
C PHE A 157 -34.06 7.74 -3.14
N GLY A 158 -33.52 7.82 -1.91
CA GLY A 158 -34.16 8.53 -0.81
C GLY A 158 -34.37 10.01 -1.10
N ALA A 159 -33.38 10.70 -1.66
CA ALA A 159 -33.52 12.11 -2.05
C ALA A 159 -34.52 12.30 -3.20
N GLY A 160 -34.58 11.36 -4.15
CA GLY A 160 -35.54 11.38 -5.26
C GLY A 160 -36.98 11.24 -4.78
N LEU A 161 -37.21 10.27 -3.89
CA LEU A 161 -38.52 10.01 -3.27
C LEU A 161 -38.94 11.10 -2.29
N ALA A 162 -37.98 11.71 -1.59
CA ALA A 162 -38.24 12.87 -0.75
C ALA A 162 -38.58 14.10 -1.58
N GLY A 163 -38.13 14.22 -2.82
CA GLY A 163 -38.46 15.37 -3.65
C GLY A 163 -37.50 16.55 -3.51
N VAL A 164 -36.23 16.31 -3.13
CA VAL A 164 -35.18 17.34 -3.07
C VAL A 164 -35.04 18.07 -4.41
N ARG A 165 -34.86 19.39 -4.47
CA ARG A 165 -34.67 20.09 -5.76
C ARG A 165 -33.49 19.48 -6.55
N LEU A 166 -33.70 19.20 -7.84
CA LEU A 166 -32.71 18.49 -8.68
C LEU A 166 -31.35 19.22 -8.67
N THR A 167 -31.36 20.54 -8.80
CA THR A 167 -30.14 21.37 -8.77
C THR A 167 -29.37 21.23 -7.47
N HIS A 168 -30.06 21.25 -6.32
CA HIS A 168 -29.43 21.07 -5.01
C HIS A 168 -28.85 19.67 -4.86
N TYR A 169 -29.55 18.64 -5.32
CA TYR A 169 -29.08 17.27 -5.28
C TYR A 169 -27.84 17.06 -6.15
N VAL A 170 -27.87 17.53 -7.41
CA VAL A 170 -26.76 17.38 -8.36
C VAL A 170 -25.54 18.15 -7.89
N ALA A 171 -25.67 19.42 -7.50
CA ALA A 171 -24.56 20.22 -7.02
C ALA A 171 -23.94 19.63 -5.73
N ALA A 172 -24.77 19.21 -4.77
CA ALA A 172 -24.29 18.60 -3.54
C ALA A 172 -23.59 17.25 -3.79
N THR A 173 -24.07 16.48 -4.75
CA THR A 173 -23.48 15.19 -5.12
C THR A 173 -22.16 15.40 -5.86
N ALA A 174 -22.13 16.28 -6.86
CA ALA A 174 -20.92 16.61 -7.61
C ALA A 174 -19.80 17.08 -6.67
N ILE A 175 -20.08 17.97 -5.72
CA ILE A 175 -19.07 18.44 -4.77
C ILE A 175 -18.73 17.37 -3.74
N GLY A 176 -19.76 16.74 -3.15
CA GLY A 176 -19.60 15.88 -1.98
C GLY A 176 -18.90 14.55 -2.24
N ILE A 177 -18.96 14.02 -3.47
CA ILE A 177 -18.36 12.72 -3.79
C ILE A 177 -16.89 12.83 -4.21
N LEU A 178 -16.44 14.03 -4.62
CA LEU A 178 -15.11 14.26 -5.16
C LEU A 178 -13.98 13.77 -4.22
N PRO A 179 -14.00 14.04 -2.90
CA PRO A 179 -12.95 13.55 -2.00
C PRO A 179 -12.91 12.02 -1.92
N GLY A 180 -14.07 11.38 -1.80
CA GLY A 180 -14.16 9.91 -1.73
C GLY A 180 -13.74 9.24 -3.03
N THR A 181 -14.22 9.73 -4.18
CA THR A 181 -13.81 9.27 -5.51
C THR A 181 -12.30 9.39 -5.70
N SER A 182 -11.71 10.51 -5.28
CA SER A 182 -10.26 10.72 -5.37
C SER A 182 -9.47 9.67 -4.60
N VAL A 183 -9.88 9.35 -3.36
CA VAL A 183 -9.21 8.36 -2.52
C VAL A 183 -9.29 6.95 -3.13
N TYR A 184 -10.47 6.51 -3.58
CA TYR A 184 -10.65 5.16 -4.13
C TYR A 184 -9.99 4.99 -5.50
N THR A 185 -10.06 6.00 -6.37
CA THR A 185 -9.44 5.94 -7.70
C THR A 185 -7.91 6.01 -7.61
N TYR A 186 -7.37 6.86 -6.73
CA TYR A 186 -5.94 6.86 -6.42
C TYR A 186 -5.46 5.52 -5.85
N PHE A 187 -6.24 4.92 -4.95
CA PHE A 187 -5.95 3.60 -4.42
C PHE A 187 -5.87 2.53 -5.53
N ALA A 188 -6.79 2.56 -6.49
CA ALA A 188 -6.81 1.58 -7.58
C ALA A 188 -5.60 1.65 -8.50
N ASP A 189 -5.16 2.87 -8.86
CA ASP A 189 -3.94 3.11 -9.61
C ASP A 189 -2.72 2.57 -8.84
N SER A 190 -2.62 2.89 -7.54
CA SER A 190 -1.52 2.42 -6.68
C SER A 190 -1.52 0.90 -6.41
N LEU A 191 -2.68 0.25 -6.48
CA LEU A 191 -2.84 -1.19 -6.30
C LEU A 191 -2.34 -1.97 -7.52
N LEU A 192 -2.38 -1.35 -8.71
CA LEU A 192 -2.05 -1.93 -10.00
C LEU A 192 -0.67 -1.54 -10.50
N ALA A 193 -0.15 -0.39 -10.09
CA ALA A 193 1.25 0.00 -10.22
C ALA A 193 2.18 -0.79 -9.27
N GLY A 194 1.77 -2.00 -8.86
CA GLY A 194 2.44 -2.85 -7.87
C GLY A 194 3.75 -3.47 -8.36
N THR A 195 4.76 -2.62 -8.53
CA THR A 195 6.15 -2.87 -8.17
C THR A 195 6.53 -1.76 -7.19
N ASP A 196 7.03 -2.15 -6.01
CA ASP A 196 7.39 -1.32 -4.85
C ASP A 196 6.27 -1.16 -3.80
N GLY A 197 6.64 -1.15 -2.51
CA GLY A 197 5.80 -1.26 -1.29
C GLY A 197 4.64 -0.25 -1.10
N ALA A 198 4.20 0.45 -2.14
CA ALA A 198 3.06 1.36 -2.17
C ALA A 198 1.72 0.70 -1.80
N ARG A 199 1.58 -0.62 -1.94
CA ARG A 199 0.32 -1.34 -1.63
C ARG A 199 -0.14 -1.15 -0.19
N GLN A 200 0.80 -0.95 0.74
CA GLN A 200 0.55 -0.89 2.17
C GLN A 200 0.50 0.54 2.70
N THR A 201 1.35 1.42 2.16
CA THR A 201 1.25 2.87 2.41
C THR A 201 -0.05 3.43 1.83
N ALA A 202 -0.51 2.93 0.68
CA ALA A 202 -1.84 3.25 0.14
C ALA A 202 -2.95 2.72 1.03
N PHE A 203 -2.85 1.48 1.54
CA PHE A 203 -3.84 0.93 2.47
C PHE A 203 -3.89 1.68 3.80
N ILE A 204 -2.75 2.06 4.37
CA ILE A 204 -2.64 2.87 5.58
C ILE A 204 -3.12 4.29 5.33
N ARG A 205 -2.82 4.92 4.18
CA ARG A 205 -3.34 6.23 3.81
C ARG A 205 -4.84 6.22 3.56
N VAL A 206 -5.40 5.13 3.02
CA VAL A 206 -6.84 4.91 2.86
C VAL A 206 -7.51 4.62 4.20
N ALA A 207 -6.87 3.86 5.09
CA ALA A 207 -7.34 3.63 6.45
C ALA A 207 -7.29 4.93 7.27
N ILE A 208 -6.22 5.72 7.14
CA ILE A 208 -6.08 7.05 7.77
C ILE A 208 -7.08 8.02 7.16
N ALA A 209 -7.25 8.08 5.83
CA ALA A 209 -8.27 8.91 5.19
C ALA A 209 -9.68 8.48 5.61
N GLY A 210 -9.93 7.17 5.70
CA GLY A 210 -11.18 6.60 6.21
C GLY A 210 -11.43 6.95 7.67
N VAL A 211 -10.41 6.86 8.54
CA VAL A 211 -10.45 7.23 9.97
C VAL A 211 -10.56 8.74 10.15
N LEU A 212 -9.91 9.56 9.32
CA LEU A 212 -10.00 11.02 9.34
C LEU A 212 -11.36 11.49 8.84
N LEU A 213 -11.91 10.87 7.80
CA LEU A 213 -13.29 11.10 7.35
C LEU A 213 -14.30 10.65 8.42
N LEU A 214 -14.04 9.52 9.10
CA LEU A 214 -14.82 9.09 10.27
C LEU A 214 -14.73 10.14 11.39
N ALA A 215 -13.52 10.56 11.79
CA ALA A 215 -13.29 11.51 12.87
C ALA A 215 -13.90 12.88 12.57
N LEU A 216 -13.75 13.37 11.33
CA LEU A 216 -14.38 14.60 10.86
C LEU A 216 -15.91 14.50 10.86
N SER A 217 -16.46 13.30 10.60
CA SER A 217 -17.91 13.03 10.71
C SER A 217 -18.42 13.03 12.16
N TYR A 218 -17.56 12.74 13.15
CA TYR A 218 -17.87 12.82 14.59
C TYR A 218 -17.55 14.19 15.21
N ALA A 219 -16.78 15.06 14.55
CA ALA A 219 -16.42 16.38 15.06
C ALA A 219 -17.63 17.27 15.45
N PRO A 220 -18.75 17.31 14.69
CA PRO A 220 -19.95 18.07 15.09
C PRO A 220 -20.70 17.44 16.28
N ALA A 221 -20.60 16.13 16.46
CA ALA A 221 -21.22 15.40 17.57
C ALA A 221 -20.42 15.59 18.88
N LEU A 222 -19.08 15.64 18.78
CA LEU A 222 -18.18 15.96 19.89
C LEU A 222 -18.29 17.43 20.30
N ALA A 223 -18.40 18.35 19.33
CA ALA A 223 -18.60 19.78 19.59
C ALA A 223 -19.97 20.12 20.22
N LYS A 224 -20.98 19.24 20.10
CA LYS A 224 -22.27 19.36 20.78
C LYS A 224 -22.25 18.83 22.22
N ARG A 225 -21.35 17.89 22.53
CA ARG A 225 -21.30 17.20 23.83
C ARG A 225 -20.35 17.88 24.82
N ALA A 226 -19.36 18.58 24.30
CA ALA A 226 -18.47 19.41 25.08
C ALA A 226 -18.82 20.86 24.72
N GLY A 227 -19.41 21.61 25.65
CA GLY A 227 -19.70 23.03 25.46
C GLY A 227 -18.48 23.79 24.93
N TRP A 228 -18.69 24.95 24.31
CA TRP A 228 -17.73 25.72 23.50
C TRP A 228 -16.32 25.98 24.08
N ILE A 229 -16.06 25.58 25.33
CA ILE A 229 -14.77 25.55 26.01
C ILE A 229 -13.77 24.58 25.35
N SER A 230 -14.21 23.54 24.64
CA SER A 230 -13.27 22.58 23.98
C SER A 230 -12.61 23.13 22.71
N VAL A 231 -13.25 24.07 22.01
CA VAL A 231 -12.69 24.69 20.80
C VAL A 231 -11.66 25.76 21.16
N LEU A 232 -11.80 26.39 22.33
CA LEU A 232 -10.83 27.32 22.92
C LEU A 232 -9.61 26.59 23.53
N LEU A 233 -9.79 25.39 24.11
CA LEU A 233 -8.67 24.59 24.63
C LEU A 233 -7.84 23.90 23.54
N LEU A 234 -8.43 23.61 22.38
CA LEU A 234 -7.70 23.15 21.19
C LEU A 234 -6.92 24.25 20.48
N SER A 235 -7.27 25.52 20.71
CA SER A 235 -6.48 26.69 20.26
C SER A 235 -5.44 27.14 21.30
N LEU A 236 -5.63 26.87 22.60
CA LEU A 236 -4.60 27.09 23.63
C LEU A 236 -3.53 26.00 23.70
N ALA A 237 -3.82 24.75 23.30
CA ALA A 237 -2.82 23.70 23.17
C ALA A 237 -1.81 23.95 22.02
N ALA A 238 -2.08 24.95 21.16
CA ALA A 238 -1.13 25.44 20.16
C ALA A 238 -0.23 26.59 20.67
N ALA A 239 -0.37 27.04 21.93
CA ALA A 239 0.33 28.21 22.45
C ALA A 239 1.31 27.96 23.61
N THR A 240 1.50 26.72 24.08
CA THR A 240 2.57 26.40 25.04
C THR A 240 3.29 25.11 24.65
N VAL A 241 4.10 25.20 23.59
CA VAL A 241 5.29 24.34 23.50
C VAL A 241 6.28 24.90 24.52
N PRO A 242 6.73 24.13 25.53
CA PRO A 242 7.90 24.52 26.29
C PRO A 242 9.04 24.65 25.29
N ARG A 243 9.58 25.87 25.16
CA ARG A 243 10.85 26.12 24.51
C ARG A 243 11.94 25.44 25.36
N VAL A 244 12.08 24.14 25.17
CA VAL A 244 13.28 23.40 25.57
C VAL A 244 13.91 22.89 24.28
N LEU A 245 14.39 23.85 23.50
CA LEU A 245 15.56 23.66 22.65
C LEU A 245 16.59 24.64 23.19
N SER A 246 17.19 24.28 24.31
CA SER A 246 18.60 24.59 24.49
C SER A 246 19.28 23.95 23.29
N ALA A 247 19.60 24.75 22.28
CA ALA A 247 20.53 24.36 21.25
C ALA A 247 21.82 24.01 21.99
N GLN A 248 22.02 22.71 22.22
CA GLN A 248 23.36 22.24 22.51
C GLN A 248 24.24 22.67 21.34
N PRO A 249 25.45 23.16 21.60
CA PRO A 249 26.36 23.53 20.54
C PRO A 249 26.46 22.33 19.59
N VAL A 250 26.12 22.56 18.32
CA VAL A 250 26.35 21.60 17.25
C VAL A 250 27.86 21.42 17.20
N SER A 251 28.33 20.38 17.89
CA SER A 251 29.66 19.82 17.67
C SER A 251 29.77 19.55 16.17
N ALA A 252 30.89 19.95 15.58
CA ALA A 252 31.19 19.78 14.16
C ALA A 252 30.70 18.41 13.64
N PRO A 253 30.14 18.34 12.41
CA PRO A 253 29.66 17.08 11.86
C PRO A 253 30.81 16.08 11.88
N ALA A 254 30.63 14.98 12.61
CA ALA A 254 31.50 13.84 12.47
C ALA A 254 31.40 13.42 11.00
N SER A 255 32.51 13.56 10.26
CA SER A 255 32.58 13.20 8.84
C SER A 255 32.44 11.69 8.61
N VAL A 256 32.42 10.89 9.68
CA VAL A 256 32.38 9.44 9.69
C VAL A 256 31.49 8.95 10.85
N VAL A 257 30.63 7.97 10.58
CA VAL A 257 29.80 7.28 11.56
C VAL A 257 30.58 6.09 12.14
N ASP A 258 30.67 6.01 13.47
CA ASP A 258 31.42 4.93 14.11
C ASP A 258 30.67 3.59 14.04
N HIS A 259 31.10 2.70 13.15
CA HIS A 259 30.56 1.35 13.00
C HIS A 259 31.41 0.28 13.72
N ARG A 260 32.40 0.62 14.55
CA ARG A 260 33.33 -0.38 15.14
C ARG A 260 32.63 -1.42 16.03
N ALA A 261 31.70 -0.99 16.88
CA ALA A 261 30.93 -1.91 17.73
C ALA A 261 30.07 -2.87 16.88
N TRP A 262 29.45 -2.34 15.83
CA TRP A 262 28.67 -3.13 14.87
C TRP A 262 29.54 -4.13 14.11
N ASN A 263 30.71 -3.69 13.64
CA ASN A 263 31.68 -4.54 12.97
C ASN A 263 32.15 -5.70 13.86
N ALA A 264 32.44 -5.43 15.13
CA ALA A 264 32.82 -6.48 16.09
C ALA A 264 31.70 -7.49 16.30
N MET A 265 30.45 -7.04 16.51
CA MET A 265 29.31 -7.95 16.66
C MET A 265 29.03 -8.76 15.39
N LEU A 266 29.19 -8.18 14.20
CA LEU A 266 29.08 -8.92 12.94
C LEU A 266 30.16 -10.01 12.84
N ALA A 267 31.40 -9.72 13.23
CA ALA A 267 32.46 -10.71 13.25
C ALA A 267 32.20 -11.84 14.26
N ASP A 268 31.66 -11.51 15.44
CA ASP A 268 31.36 -12.48 16.51
C ASP A 268 30.14 -13.38 16.15
N TYR A 269 29.10 -12.76 15.58
CA TYR A 269 27.75 -13.35 15.51
C TYR A 269 27.28 -13.70 14.10
N VAL A 270 28.08 -13.39 13.06
CA VAL A 270 27.78 -13.76 11.68
C VAL A 270 28.89 -14.63 11.11
N THR A 271 28.53 -15.82 10.63
CA THR A 271 29.47 -16.77 10.03
C THR A 271 28.89 -17.33 8.74
N ASN A 272 29.58 -17.12 7.61
CA ASN A 272 29.11 -17.55 6.28
C ASN A 272 27.70 -17.06 5.93
N GLY A 273 27.32 -15.86 6.39
CA GLY A 273 25.99 -15.29 6.19
C GLY A 273 24.90 -15.83 7.13
N LEU A 274 25.22 -16.76 8.03
CA LEU A 274 24.32 -17.22 9.10
C LEU A 274 24.49 -16.35 10.34
N VAL A 275 23.38 -16.02 11.00
CA VAL A 275 23.30 -15.01 12.06
C VAL A 275 22.84 -15.62 13.38
N ASP A 276 23.57 -15.34 14.44
CA ASP A 276 23.18 -15.65 15.82
C ASP A 276 22.30 -14.52 16.39
N TYR A 277 21.01 -14.57 16.07
CA TYR A 277 20.04 -13.57 16.51
C TYR A 277 19.94 -13.44 18.03
N ASN A 278 20.13 -14.56 18.74
CA ASN A 278 20.03 -14.60 20.19
C ASN A 278 21.24 -13.92 20.86
N ALA A 279 22.44 -14.06 20.30
CA ALA A 279 23.61 -13.32 20.76
C ALA A 279 23.40 -11.80 20.59
N PHE A 280 22.94 -11.34 19.42
CA PHE A 280 22.57 -9.94 19.20
C PHE A 280 21.53 -9.42 20.20
N GLN A 281 20.54 -10.24 20.55
CA GLN A 281 19.48 -9.85 21.50
C GLN A 281 20.01 -9.64 22.92
N ARG A 282 21.05 -10.38 23.34
CA ARG A 282 21.63 -10.31 24.70
C ARG A 282 22.74 -9.28 24.83
N ASP A 283 23.35 -8.88 23.71
CA ASP A 283 24.49 -7.98 23.71
C ASP A 283 24.06 -6.51 23.87
N ALA A 284 24.49 -5.88 24.98
CA ALA A 284 24.24 -4.48 25.25
C ALA A 284 24.84 -3.54 24.18
N ARG A 285 25.94 -3.95 23.51
CA ARG A 285 26.55 -3.22 22.39
C ARG A 285 25.55 -3.00 21.26
N PHE A 286 24.66 -3.96 21.01
CA PHE A 286 23.66 -3.86 19.94
C PHE A 286 22.63 -2.78 20.23
N THR A 287 22.11 -2.74 21.46
CA THR A 287 21.15 -1.70 21.88
C THR A 287 21.80 -0.31 21.85
N ALA A 288 23.04 -0.19 22.31
CA ALA A 288 23.80 1.06 22.25
C ALA A 288 24.03 1.53 20.82
N TYR A 289 24.34 0.61 19.90
CA TYR A 289 24.54 0.91 18.49
C TYR A 289 23.25 1.40 17.81
N LEU A 290 22.10 0.76 18.04
CA LEU A 290 20.82 1.25 17.52
C LEU A 290 20.48 2.65 18.05
N ALA A 291 20.79 2.92 19.34
CA ALA A 291 20.61 4.25 19.92
C ALA A 291 21.54 5.30 19.27
N GLN A 292 22.78 4.94 18.95
CA GLN A 292 23.71 5.79 18.21
C GLN A 292 23.15 6.12 16.82
N LEU A 293 22.73 5.12 16.05
CA LEU A 293 22.18 5.31 14.69
C LEU A 293 21.01 6.30 14.69
N SER A 294 20.15 6.28 15.72
CA SER A 294 19.00 7.19 15.81
C SER A 294 19.34 8.68 15.88
N ARG A 295 20.58 9.05 16.23
CA ARG A 295 20.98 10.45 16.48
C ARG A 295 21.79 11.09 15.35
N VAL A 296 22.31 10.27 14.43
CA VAL A 296 23.18 10.70 13.32
C VAL A 296 22.41 11.64 12.38
N PRO A 297 22.92 12.86 12.09
CA PRO A 297 22.35 13.76 11.09
C PRO A 297 22.81 13.35 9.70
N VAL A 298 22.02 12.54 8.99
CA VAL A 298 22.50 11.85 7.79
C VAL A 298 22.70 12.81 6.61
N ALA A 299 21.85 13.82 6.49
CA ALA A 299 21.88 14.78 5.38
C ALA A 299 23.20 15.57 5.28
N SER A 300 23.98 15.69 6.37
CA SER A 300 25.28 16.37 6.37
C SER A 300 26.47 15.47 6.02
N LEU A 301 26.26 14.16 5.87
CA LEU A 301 27.33 13.21 5.58
C LEU A 301 27.67 13.18 4.08
N PRO A 302 28.91 12.83 3.69
CA PRO A 302 29.26 12.52 2.31
C PRO A 302 28.39 11.39 1.74
N ARG A 303 28.21 11.35 0.41
CA ARG A 303 27.32 10.38 -0.26
C ARG A 303 27.61 8.93 0.14
N ASP A 304 28.87 8.50 0.11
CA ASP A 304 29.22 7.12 0.42
C ASP A 304 29.02 6.79 1.90
N GLU A 305 29.24 7.76 2.78
CA GLU A 305 28.94 7.65 4.21
C GLU A 305 27.43 7.51 4.46
N GLN A 306 26.60 8.23 3.72
CA GLN A 306 25.14 8.06 3.79
C GLN A 306 24.72 6.66 3.35
N LEU A 307 25.27 6.15 2.24
CA LEU A 307 24.91 4.82 1.74
C LEU A 307 25.38 3.70 2.70
N ALA A 308 26.62 3.77 3.17
CA ALA A 308 27.15 2.83 4.16
C ALA A 308 26.30 2.84 5.45
N TYR A 309 25.97 4.02 5.95
CA TYR A 309 25.07 4.20 7.09
C TYR A 309 23.72 3.51 6.85
N TRP A 310 23.05 3.78 5.73
CA TRP A 310 21.72 3.22 5.47
C TRP A 310 21.71 1.71 5.26
N ILE A 311 22.74 1.15 4.62
CA ILE A 311 22.90 -0.32 4.51
C ILE A 311 23.07 -0.95 5.89
N ASN A 312 23.91 -0.36 6.75
CA ASN A 312 24.11 -0.83 8.11
C ASN A 312 22.84 -0.70 8.97
N VAL A 313 22.09 0.41 8.83
CA VAL A 313 20.79 0.61 9.48
C VAL A 313 19.82 -0.49 9.07
N TYR A 314 19.65 -0.75 7.77
CA TYR A 314 18.72 -1.77 7.29
C TYR A 314 19.07 -3.13 7.89
N ASN A 315 20.32 -3.57 7.76
CA ASN A 315 20.75 -4.88 8.23
C ASN A 315 20.62 -5.03 9.76
N ALA A 316 21.00 -4.01 10.53
CA ALA A 316 20.83 -4.02 11.98
C ALA A 316 19.35 -4.07 12.38
N TYR A 317 18.48 -3.29 11.71
CA TYR A 317 17.05 -3.29 12.04
C TYR A 317 16.30 -4.53 11.56
N THR A 318 16.77 -5.23 10.53
CA THR A 318 16.25 -6.58 10.20
C THR A 318 16.50 -7.56 11.35
N ILE A 319 17.70 -7.55 11.94
CA ILE A 319 18.01 -8.36 13.13
C ILE A 319 17.12 -7.93 14.32
N GLN A 320 16.98 -6.62 14.55
CA GLN A 320 16.13 -6.08 15.61
C GLN A 320 14.66 -6.48 15.42
N LEU A 321 14.15 -6.50 14.19
CA LEU A 321 12.79 -6.91 13.86
C LEU A 321 12.56 -8.36 14.28
N LEU A 322 13.42 -9.29 13.85
CA LEU A 322 13.31 -10.71 14.24
C LEU A 322 13.43 -10.90 15.75
N ASN A 323 14.30 -10.16 16.43
CA ASN A 323 14.44 -10.23 17.89
C ASN A 323 13.21 -9.70 18.63
N SER A 324 12.63 -8.59 18.17
CA SER A 324 11.44 -8.00 18.76
C SER A 324 10.19 -8.88 18.62
N ARG A 325 10.11 -9.66 17.53
CA ARG A 325 9.00 -10.58 17.24
C ARG A 325 9.27 -12.02 17.70
N LYS A 326 10.49 -12.32 18.16
CA LYS A 326 10.96 -13.67 18.51
C LYS A 326 10.76 -14.69 17.36
N GLU A 327 10.84 -14.23 16.12
CA GLU A 327 10.65 -15.05 14.94
C GLU A 327 11.96 -15.72 14.52
N ARG A 328 11.93 -17.01 14.22
CA ARG A 328 13.10 -17.85 13.89
C ARG A 328 12.83 -18.84 12.76
N THR A 329 11.60 -18.94 12.28
CA THR A 329 11.17 -19.82 11.18
C THR A 329 11.27 -19.09 9.86
N SER A 330 10.50 -18.02 9.68
CA SER A 330 10.54 -17.20 8.48
C SER A 330 10.19 -15.74 8.78
N ILE A 331 10.89 -14.79 8.16
CA ILE A 331 10.57 -13.37 8.32
C ILE A 331 9.14 -13.07 7.84
N ARG A 332 8.63 -13.87 6.88
CA ARG A 332 7.26 -13.75 6.37
C ARG A 332 6.18 -14.15 7.38
N ASP A 333 6.55 -14.83 8.47
CA ASP A 333 5.61 -15.24 9.51
C ASP A 333 5.30 -14.12 10.51
N ILE A 334 6.12 -13.06 10.50
CA ILE A 334 5.80 -11.83 11.21
C ILE A 334 4.48 -11.26 10.68
N ASN A 335 3.60 -10.86 11.60
CA ASN A 335 2.28 -10.31 11.33
C ASN A 335 1.31 -11.26 10.60
N LYS A 336 1.59 -12.58 10.59
CA LYS A 336 0.60 -13.58 10.15
C LYS A 336 -0.37 -13.90 11.26
N VAL A 337 -1.66 -13.89 10.92
CA VAL A 337 -2.75 -14.39 11.77
C VAL A 337 -3.52 -15.41 10.94
N LEU A 338 -3.64 -16.64 11.44
CA LEU A 338 -4.29 -17.75 10.74
C LEU A 338 -3.77 -17.96 9.30
N GLY A 339 -2.46 -17.80 9.09
CA GLY A 339 -1.81 -17.95 7.78
C GLY A 339 -1.94 -16.73 6.84
N VAL A 340 -2.72 -15.71 7.21
CA VAL A 340 -2.89 -14.48 6.42
C VAL A 340 -1.96 -13.39 6.95
N THR A 341 -1.17 -12.78 6.06
CA THR A 341 -0.28 -11.65 6.41
C THR A 341 -1.11 -10.37 6.47
N LEU A 342 -1.33 -9.82 7.68
CA LEU A 342 -2.10 -8.59 7.85
C LEU A 342 -1.30 -7.33 7.47
N LYS A 343 0.03 -7.42 7.63
CA LYS A 343 0.95 -6.31 7.45
C LYS A 343 2.32 -6.86 7.05
N SER A 344 2.92 -6.37 5.96
CA SER A 344 4.32 -6.69 5.60
C SER A 344 5.24 -6.52 6.82
N PRO A 345 6.13 -7.48 7.11
CA PRO A 345 7.15 -7.36 8.15
C PRO A 345 8.03 -6.12 7.96
N TRP A 346 8.33 -5.76 6.71
CA TRP A 346 9.19 -4.62 6.36
C TRP A 346 8.53 -3.26 6.56
N ALA A 347 7.20 -3.22 6.68
CA ALA A 347 6.42 -2.02 6.98
C ALA A 347 6.24 -1.77 8.49
N GLU A 348 6.96 -2.51 9.35
CA GLU A 348 7.01 -2.24 10.78
C GLU A 348 7.77 -0.94 11.07
N PRO A 349 7.17 0.05 11.78
CA PRO A 349 7.83 1.32 12.10
C PRO A 349 8.81 1.12 13.27
N ILE A 350 9.85 0.32 13.02
CA ILE A 350 10.84 -0.10 14.03
C ILE A 350 12.19 0.61 13.86
N VAL A 351 12.48 1.12 12.67
CA VAL A 351 13.76 1.75 12.36
C VAL A 351 13.82 3.12 13.02
N LYS A 352 14.79 3.36 13.89
CA LYS A 352 15.08 4.68 14.46
C LYS A 352 16.40 5.17 13.88
N ALA A 353 16.33 6.04 12.90
CA ALA A 353 17.46 6.54 12.14
C ALA A 353 17.18 7.99 11.73
N ASP A 354 18.23 8.81 11.58
CA ASP A 354 18.08 10.22 11.18
C ASP A 354 17.06 11.00 12.04
N ARG A 355 17.02 10.72 13.36
CA ARG A 355 16.07 11.30 14.33
C ARG A 355 14.59 11.09 13.99
N ARG A 356 14.29 10.09 13.16
CA ARG A 356 12.95 9.73 12.69
C ARG A 356 12.64 8.28 13.02
N THR A 357 11.35 7.97 13.05
CA THR A 357 10.85 6.60 13.03
C THR A 357 10.49 6.25 11.59
N LEU A 358 11.11 5.19 11.06
CA LEU A 358 11.00 4.70 9.70
C LEU A 358 10.66 3.21 9.69
N THR A 359 10.31 2.70 8.52
CA THR A 359 10.18 1.28 8.23
C THR A 359 11.41 0.78 7.45
N LEU A 360 11.61 -0.54 7.34
CA LEU A 360 12.63 -1.10 6.45
C LEU A 360 12.31 -0.76 4.99
N ASP A 361 11.02 -0.73 4.64
CA ASP A 361 10.55 -0.29 3.32
C ASP A 361 10.94 1.17 3.03
N ASP A 362 10.82 2.08 4.00
CA ASP A 362 11.25 3.48 3.83
C ASP A 362 12.76 3.56 3.56
N VAL A 363 13.57 2.80 4.31
CA VAL A 363 15.03 2.79 4.13
C VAL A 363 15.40 2.29 2.74
N GLU A 364 14.80 1.19 2.29
CA GLU A 364 15.13 0.59 1.00
C GLU A 364 14.54 1.38 -0.19
N HIS A 365 13.22 1.59 -0.19
CA HIS A 365 12.48 2.07 -1.35
C HIS A 365 12.43 3.59 -1.44
N GLU A 366 12.31 4.30 -0.31
CA GLU A 366 12.16 5.75 -0.30
C GLU A 366 13.51 6.48 -0.20
N ILE A 367 14.50 5.85 0.42
CA ILE A 367 15.83 6.43 0.64
C ILE A 367 16.86 5.81 -0.30
N ILE A 368 17.24 4.54 -0.09
CA ILE A 368 18.41 3.96 -0.75
C ILE A 368 18.22 3.90 -2.28
N ARG A 369 17.13 3.28 -2.75
CA ARG A 369 16.88 3.07 -4.18
C ARG A 369 16.78 4.39 -4.95
N LYS A 370 16.02 5.36 -4.41
CA LYS A 370 15.79 6.65 -5.07
C LYS A 370 17.04 7.54 -5.11
N GLN A 371 17.82 7.58 -4.03
CA GLN A 371 18.94 8.51 -3.90
C GLN A 371 20.24 7.97 -4.49
N PHE A 372 20.51 6.67 -4.35
CA PHE A 372 21.80 6.09 -4.72
C PHE A 372 21.80 5.46 -6.11
N LYS A 373 20.68 4.86 -6.53
CA LYS A 373 20.52 4.20 -7.84
C LYS A 373 21.66 3.22 -8.15
N ASP A 374 22.15 2.53 -7.11
CA ASP A 374 23.19 1.53 -7.23
C ASP A 374 22.57 0.13 -7.13
N PRO A 375 22.59 -0.69 -8.20
CA PRO A 375 21.97 -2.02 -8.19
C PRO A 375 22.60 -2.97 -7.15
N ARG A 376 23.83 -2.71 -6.70
CA ARG A 376 24.52 -3.56 -5.71
C ARG A 376 23.86 -3.50 -4.33
N ILE A 377 22.99 -2.54 -4.07
CA ILE A 377 22.23 -2.48 -2.81
C ILE A 377 21.37 -3.74 -2.61
N HIS A 378 20.85 -4.34 -3.68
CA HIS A 378 20.06 -5.58 -3.63
C HIS A 378 20.83 -6.82 -3.19
N VAL A 379 22.17 -6.77 -3.24
CA VAL A 379 23.03 -7.83 -2.70
C VAL A 379 23.59 -7.47 -1.31
N ALA A 380 23.38 -6.24 -0.85
CA ALA A 380 23.89 -5.71 0.42
C ALA A 380 22.82 -5.60 1.52
N LEU A 381 21.55 -5.38 1.14
CA LEU A 381 20.40 -5.35 2.04
C LEU A 381 19.90 -6.78 2.27
N VAL A 382 20.04 -7.28 3.51
CA VAL A 382 19.76 -8.68 3.84
C VAL A 382 18.44 -8.79 4.59
N CYS A 383 17.50 -9.51 3.99
CA CYS A 383 16.16 -9.75 4.49
C CYS A 383 16.05 -10.90 5.51
N ALA A 384 17.18 -11.41 6.00
CA ALA A 384 17.30 -12.56 6.91
C ALA A 384 16.84 -13.93 6.36
N ALA A 385 16.44 -14.04 5.09
CA ALA A 385 16.11 -15.33 4.48
C ALA A 385 17.38 -16.09 4.01
N MET A 386 17.35 -17.43 4.00
CA MET A 386 18.42 -18.26 3.43
C MET A 386 18.62 -18.02 1.92
N GLY A 387 17.53 -17.74 1.21
CA GLY A 387 17.53 -17.33 -0.21
C GLY A 387 18.11 -15.95 -0.46
N CYS A 388 18.14 -15.08 0.57
CA CYS A 388 18.69 -13.73 0.50
C CYS A 388 20.22 -13.77 0.31
N PRO A 389 20.86 -12.67 -0.13
CA PRO A 389 22.31 -12.52 -0.12
C PRO A 389 22.87 -12.74 1.30
N PRO A 390 24.08 -13.32 1.43
CA PRO A 390 24.64 -13.60 2.76
C PRO A 390 24.96 -12.30 3.49
N LEU A 391 24.58 -12.20 4.77
CA LEU A 391 25.01 -11.07 5.59
C LEU A 391 26.54 -11.08 5.75
N ARG A 392 27.18 -9.93 5.50
CA ARG A 392 28.62 -9.78 5.72
C ARG A 392 28.94 -9.85 7.20
N SER A 393 30.07 -10.47 7.54
CA SER A 393 30.64 -10.50 8.89
C SER A 393 31.46 -9.24 9.22
N GLU A 394 31.25 -8.15 8.48
CA GLU A 394 31.85 -6.84 8.70
C GLU A 394 30.84 -5.74 8.33
N ALA A 395 30.96 -4.58 8.97
CA ALA A 395 30.13 -3.43 8.66
C ALA A 395 30.51 -2.82 7.30
N TYR A 396 29.55 -2.19 6.63
CA TYR A 396 29.85 -1.34 5.49
C TYR A 396 30.50 -0.04 5.98
N ASP A 397 31.57 0.38 5.32
CA ASP A 397 32.34 1.58 5.68
C ASP A 397 32.54 2.43 4.43
N ALA A 398 32.40 3.75 4.53
CA ALA A 398 32.42 4.63 3.37
C ALA A 398 33.72 4.54 2.56
N ALA A 399 34.87 4.41 3.24
CA ALA A 399 36.17 4.36 2.56
C ALA A 399 36.37 3.07 1.75
N ARG A 400 35.62 2.01 2.06
CA ARG A 400 35.69 0.70 1.39
C ARG A 400 34.40 0.31 0.68
N LEU A 401 33.39 1.17 0.66
CA LEU A 401 32.03 0.83 0.30
C LEU A 401 31.93 0.19 -1.08
N ASP A 402 32.57 0.80 -2.08
CA ASP A 402 32.56 0.31 -3.45
C ASP A 402 33.16 -1.10 -3.57
N ALA A 403 34.33 -1.30 -2.96
CA ALA A 403 34.99 -2.61 -2.92
C ALA A 403 34.17 -3.67 -2.16
N GLN A 404 33.50 -3.27 -1.08
CA GLN A 404 32.63 -4.15 -0.29
C GLN A 404 31.38 -4.56 -1.08
N LEU A 405 30.74 -3.62 -1.79
CA LEU A 405 29.58 -3.89 -2.63
C LEU A 405 29.93 -4.80 -3.81
N ASP A 406 31.08 -4.59 -4.45
CA ASP A 406 31.56 -5.43 -5.54
C ASP A 406 31.93 -6.85 -5.07
N ASP A 407 32.61 -6.97 -3.93
CA ASP A 407 32.90 -8.27 -3.31
C ASP A 407 31.60 -8.98 -2.90
N GLN A 408 30.62 -8.25 -2.38
CA GLN A 408 29.32 -8.79 -2.04
C GLN A 408 28.56 -9.34 -3.27
N ALA A 409 28.60 -8.62 -4.39
CA ALA A 409 28.02 -9.07 -5.65
C ALA A 409 28.69 -10.36 -6.16
N ARG A 410 30.03 -10.41 -6.14
CA ARG A 410 30.78 -11.63 -6.50
C ARG A 410 30.40 -12.82 -5.62
N ARG A 411 30.36 -12.63 -4.29
CA ARG A 411 30.01 -13.69 -3.34
C ARG A 411 28.61 -14.22 -3.57
N PHE A 412 27.63 -13.35 -3.82
CA PHE A 412 26.25 -13.76 -4.05
C PHE A 412 26.11 -14.53 -5.37
N LEU A 413 26.70 -14.01 -6.45
CA LEU A 413 26.65 -14.66 -7.77
C LEU A 413 27.41 -16.00 -7.78
N ALA A 414 28.42 -16.18 -6.92
CA ALA A 414 29.11 -17.45 -6.77
C ALA A 414 28.29 -18.55 -6.05
N GLN A 415 27.14 -18.22 -5.45
CA GLN A 415 26.27 -19.22 -4.80
C GLN A 415 25.48 -20.01 -5.86
N THR A 416 26.05 -21.10 -6.36
CA THR A 416 25.48 -21.91 -7.47
C THR A 416 24.04 -22.37 -7.26
N ALA A 417 23.65 -22.65 -6.01
CA ALA A 417 22.27 -22.99 -5.65
C ALA A 417 21.27 -21.85 -5.91
N LYS A 418 21.74 -20.60 -6.00
CA LYS A 418 20.93 -19.40 -6.25
C LYS A 418 21.19 -18.80 -7.63
N ASN A 419 22.40 -18.96 -8.15
CA ASN A 419 22.86 -18.28 -9.36
C ASN A 419 23.79 -19.20 -10.14
N HIS A 420 23.37 -19.67 -11.32
CA HIS A 420 24.21 -20.46 -12.21
C HIS A 420 23.77 -20.31 -13.67
N VAL A 421 24.70 -20.58 -14.59
CA VAL A 421 24.48 -20.49 -16.03
C VAL A 421 24.60 -21.88 -16.64
N ASP A 422 23.56 -22.33 -17.36
CA ASP A 422 23.62 -23.53 -18.18
C ASP A 422 23.90 -23.14 -19.64
N LEU A 423 25.15 -23.31 -20.04
CA LEU A 423 25.63 -23.01 -21.40
C LEU A 423 24.99 -23.92 -22.47
N LYS A 424 24.58 -25.15 -22.13
CA LYS A 424 24.03 -26.08 -23.13
C LYS A 424 22.65 -25.64 -23.60
N SER A 425 21.83 -25.16 -22.67
CA SER A 425 20.49 -24.65 -22.96
C SER A 425 20.44 -23.13 -23.15
N SER A 426 21.56 -22.43 -22.96
CA SER A 426 21.61 -20.96 -22.90
C SER A 426 20.61 -20.40 -21.88
N THR A 427 20.53 -21.04 -20.71
CA THR A 427 19.62 -20.67 -19.62
C THR A 427 20.39 -20.12 -18.43
N VAL A 428 19.96 -18.99 -17.90
CA VAL A 428 20.47 -18.38 -16.67
C VAL A 428 19.45 -18.65 -15.57
N TYR A 429 19.88 -19.39 -14.56
CA TYR A 429 19.12 -19.62 -13.35
C TYR A 429 19.59 -18.63 -12.31
N GLY A 430 18.71 -17.72 -11.89
CA GLY A 430 19.09 -16.65 -10.97
C GLY A 430 18.09 -16.45 -9.86
N SER A 431 18.59 -15.85 -8.77
CA SER A 431 17.76 -15.48 -7.64
C SER A 431 16.58 -14.60 -8.08
N PRO A 432 15.36 -14.84 -7.58
CA PRO A 432 14.20 -13.98 -7.80
C PRO A 432 14.42 -12.49 -7.52
N ILE A 433 15.45 -12.10 -6.76
CA ILE A 433 15.86 -10.71 -6.56
C ILE A 433 16.06 -9.97 -7.89
N PHE A 434 16.67 -10.60 -8.89
CA PHE A 434 16.87 -10.00 -10.21
C PHE A 434 15.56 -9.86 -11.02
N THR A 435 14.53 -10.61 -10.65
CA THR A 435 13.18 -10.49 -11.21
C THR A 435 12.37 -9.43 -10.47
N TRP A 436 12.35 -9.44 -9.14
CA TRP A 436 11.60 -8.48 -8.32
C TRP A 436 12.10 -7.05 -8.47
N TYR A 437 13.42 -6.86 -8.59
CA TYR A 437 14.06 -5.55 -8.68
C TYR A 437 14.65 -5.27 -10.07
N ARG A 438 14.09 -5.90 -11.11
CA ARG A 438 14.62 -5.81 -12.48
C ARG A 438 14.84 -4.39 -12.97
N GLU A 439 13.98 -3.45 -12.58
CA GLU A 439 14.09 -2.03 -12.95
C GLU A 439 15.44 -1.43 -12.53
N ASP A 440 15.93 -1.76 -11.34
CA ASP A 440 17.18 -1.24 -10.80
C ASP A 440 18.41 -1.83 -11.52
N PHE A 441 18.25 -2.98 -12.18
CA PHE A 441 19.25 -3.61 -13.05
C PHE A 441 19.10 -3.19 -14.52
N GLY A 442 18.38 -2.11 -14.83
CA GLY A 442 18.19 -1.60 -16.19
C GLY A 442 16.94 -2.11 -16.92
N GLY A 443 15.95 -2.63 -16.17
CA GLY A 443 14.60 -2.95 -16.65
C GLY A 443 14.48 -4.15 -17.59
N THR A 444 15.60 -4.77 -17.97
CA THR A 444 15.65 -5.84 -18.98
C THR A 444 16.55 -6.99 -18.56
N LEU A 445 16.37 -8.18 -19.17
CA LEU A 445 17.29 -9.30 -18.97
C LEU A 445 18.70 -8.97 -19.44
N GLN A 446 18.85 -8.14 -20.48
CA GLN A 446 20.15 -7.65 -20.92
C GLN A 446 20.82 -6.82 -19.82
N GLY A 447 20.07 -5.96 -19.11
CA GLY A 447 20.59 -5.18 -17.99
C GLY A 447 21.03 -6.06 -16.81
N VAL A 448 20.22 -7.06 -16.45
CA VAL A 448 20.61 -8.08 -15.45
C VAL A 448 21.86 -8.83 -15.88
N GLY A 449 21.93 -9.27 -17.13
CA GLY A 449 23.09 -9.94 -17.69
C GLY A 449 24.34 -9.07 -17.70
N ALA A 450 24.21 -7.78 -18.00
CA ALA A 450 25.30 -6.81 -17.92
C ALA A 450 25.79 -6.60 -16.48
N PHE A 451 24.91 -6.63 -15.48
CA PHE A 451 25.31 -6.65 -14.07
C PHE A 451 26.09 -7.92 -13.73
N TRP A 452 25.58 -9.10 -14.09
CA TRP A 452 26.26 -10.38 -13.85
C TRP A 452 27.64 -10.43 -14.52
N ALA A 453 27.74 -9.95 -15.76
CA ALA A 453 28.98 -9.94 -16.53
C ALA A 453 30.12 -9.18 -15.85
N LYS A 454 29.84 -8.21 -14.96
CA LYS A 454 30.87 -7.48 -14.20
C LYS A 454 31.55 -8.35 -13.14
N TYR A 455 30.88 -9.39 -12.68
CA TYR A 455 31.26 -10.15 -11.49
C TYR A 455 31.52 -11.63 -11.75
N LEU A 456 31.06 -12.17 -12.88
CA LEU A 456 31.44 -13.51 -13.33
C LEU A 456 32.90 -13.54 -13.80
N PRO A 457 33.62 -14.67 -13.59
CA PRO A 457 34.92 -14.90 -14.19
C PRO A 457 34.89 -14.79 -15.72
N ALA A 458 36.01 -14.39 -16.33
CA ALA A 458 36.12 -14.36 -17.79
C ALA A 458 35.91 -15.77 -18.38
N GLY A 459 35.00 -15.89 -19.34
CA GLY A 459 34.67 -17.16 -19.98
C GLY A 459 33.28 -17.17 -20.62
N PRO A 460 32.85 -18.34 -21.12
CA PRO A 460 31.61 -18.45 -21.91
C PRO A 460 30.35 -18.04 -21.16
N GLU A 461 30.29 -18.24 -19.83
CA GLU A 461 29.16 -17.79 -19.01
C GLU A 461 29.05 -16.27 -18.97
N GLN A 462 30.18 -15.58 -18.79
CA GLN A 462 30.24 -14.11 -18.82
C GLN A 462 29.85 -13.59 -20.20
N ASP A 463 30.31 -14.23 -21.27
CA ASP A 463 29.98 -13.84 -22.65
C ASP A 463 28.49 -14.02 -22.97
N LEU A 464 27.88 -15.13 -22.52
CA LEU A 464 26.45 -15.39 -22.70
C LEU A 464 25.60 -14.30 -22.00
N VAL A 465 25.87 -14.02 -20.73
CA VAL A 465 25.08 -13.03 -19.97
C VAL A 465 25.32 -11.62 -20.49
N ARG A 466 26.55 -11.28 -20.91
CA ARG A 466 26.87 -9.99 -21.54
C ARG A 466 26.16 -9.83 -22.89
N GLY A 467 26.02 -10.91 -23.66
CA GLY A 467 25.34 -10.92 -24.94
C GLY A 467 23.82 -10.72 -24.83
N GLY A 468 23.22 -10.95 -23.66
CA GLY A 468 21.79 -10.72 -23.39
C GLY A 468 20.83 -11.68 -24.09
N LYS A 469 21.35 -12.73 -24.75
CA LYS A 469 20.56 -13.75 -25.48
C LYS A 469 20.52 -15.04 -24.68
N PHE A 470 19.72 -15.06 -23.62
CA PHE A 470 19.53 -16.24 -22.77
C PHE A 470 18.09 -16.33 -22.27
N THR A 471 17.68 -17.54 -21.89
CA THR A 471 16.43 -17.76 -21.15
C THR A 471 16.66 -17.53 -19.67
N TRP A 472 15.74 -16.88 -18.98
CA TRP A 472 15.82 -16.67 -17.53
C TRP A 472 14.87 -17.61 -16.78
N VAL A 473 15.37 -18.26 -15.73
CA VAL A 473 14.57 -19.06 -14.81
C VAL A 473 14.87 -18.63 -13.37
N ASP A 474 13.83 -18.33 -12.62
CA ASP A 474 13.96 -18.02 -11.20
C ASP A 474 14.31 -19.31 -10.42
N THR A 475 15.35 -19.26 -9.58
CA THR A 475 15.65 -20.35 -8.63
C THR A 475 14.70 -20.31 -7.43
N ASP A 476 14.57 -21.44 -6.74
CA ASP A 476 13.81 -21.49 -5.48
C ASP A 476 14.34 -20.51 -4.43
N TYR A 477 13.41 -19.77 -3.80
CA TYR A 477 13.75 -18.81 -2.75
C TYR A 477 13.41 -19.35 -1.37
N ASP A 478 14.45 -19.75 -0.63
CA ASP A 478 14.30 -20.29 0.71
C ASP A 478 14.01 -19.17 1.74
N TRP A 479 12.75 -19.10 2.17
CA TRP A 479 12.26 -18.13 3.15
C TRP A 479 12.58 -18.46 4.60
N ARG A 480 13.28 -19.57 4.88
CA ARG A 480 13.73 -19.88 6.24
C ARG A 480 14.73 -18.84 6.72
N ILE A 481 14.71 -18.51 8.01
CA ILE A 481 15.69 -17.60 8.60
C ILE A 481 17.11 -18.16 8.43
N ASN A 482 18.06 -17.31 8.07
CA ASN A 482 19.50 -17.60 8.04
C ASN A 482 20.09 -17.73 9.45
N LEU A 483 19.51 -18.62 10.26
CA LEU A 483 19.85 -18.81 11.65
C LEU A 483 21.15 -19.60 11.79
N ARG A 484 22.11 -19.04 12.53
CA ARG A 484 23.24 -19.80 13.09
C ARG A 484 22.73 -20.54 14.32
N ARG A 485 22.83 -21.86 14.31
CA ARG A 485 22.42 -22.73 15.42
C ARG A 485 23.50 -22.85 16.46
#